data_AF-A0A9D3UUS3-F1
#
_entry.id   AF-A0A9D3UUS3-F1
#
_cell.length_a   1.000
_cell.length_b   1.000
_cell.length_c   1.000
_cell.angle_alpha   90.00
_cell.angle_beta   90.00
_cell.angle_gamma   90.00
#
_symmetry.space_group_name_H-M   'P 1'
#
loop_
_entity.id
_entity.type
_entity.pdbx_description
1 polymer ?
#
loop_
_entity_poly.entity_id
_entity_poly.type
_entity_poly.pdbx_seq_one_letter_code
_entity_poly.pdbx_strand_id
1 'polypeptide(L)'
;MGFKFCFNTDGSVKYENSAAAARGIVRNQSGEFLGSCLVFEAELWGVLDGLGILMDQGYDHVLIQTDNLEAIKAIQESPIGRSTLTLIRKIL
;
A
#
# COMPACT_ATOMS: atom_id res chain seq x y z
N MET A 1 7.50 17.62 7.53
CA MET A 1 8.12 17.73 6.19
C MET A 1 7.65 16.52 5.42
N GLY A 2 6.70 16.67 4.49
CA GLY A 2 6.03 15.51 3.88
C GLY A 2 6.89 14.88 2.80
N PHE A 3 7.06 13.56 2.84
CA PHE A 3 7.66 12.81 1.74
C PHE A 3 6.61 12.66 0.63
N LYS A 4 7.00 12.93 -0.63
CA LYS A 4 6.15 12.70 -1.80
C LYS A 4 6.73 11.56 -2.62
N PHE A 5 5.91 10.54 -2.82
CA PHE A 5 6.20 9.40 -3.69
C PHE A 5 5.29 9.44 -4.92
N CYS A 6 5.84 9.08 -6.08
CA CYS A 6 5.07 8.82 -7.29
C CYS A 6 4.93 7.31 -7.44
N PHE A 7 3.68 6.85 -7.47
CA PHE A 7 3.36 5.46 -7.68
C PHE A 7 2.73 5.28 -9.06
N ASN A 8 3.38 4.49 -9.91
CA ASN A 8 2.83 4.10 -11.21
C ASN A 8 2.50 2.63 -11.18
N THR A 9 1.29 2.27 -11.58
CA THR A 9 0.84 0.90 -11.71
C THR A 9 0.66 0.52 -13.17
N ASP A 10 0.93 -0.74 -13.49
CA ASP A 10 0.55 -1.34 -14.75
C ASP A 10 0.02 -2.75 -14.52
N GLY A 11 -0.95 -3.12 -15.35
CA GLY A 11 -1.61 -4.42 -15.31
C GLY A 11 -1.43 -5.13 -16.65
N SER A 12 -1.17 -6.43 -16.61
CA SER A 12 -1.09 -7.27 -17.80
C SER A 12 -2.03 -8.45 -17.66
N VAL A 13 -2.75 -8.76 -18.74
CA VAL A 13 -3.62 -9.93 -18.85
C VAL A 13 -3.12 -10.82 -19.98
N LYS A 14 -2.98 -12.11 -19.68
CA LYS A 14 -2.71 -13.16 -20.65
C LYS A 14 -4.03 -13.82 -21.04
N TYR A 15 -4.51 -13.54 -22.25
CA TYR A 15 -5.82 -14.00 -22.72
C TYR A 15 -5.97 -15.53 -22.81
N GLU A 16 -4.88 -16.25 -23.12
CA GLU A 16 -4.91 -17.72 -23.33
C GLU A 16 -5.41 -18.51 -22.12
N ASN A 17 -5.15 -18.01 -20.91
CA ASN A 17 -5.50 -18.68 -19.66
C ASN A 17 -6.13 -17.73 -18.63
N SER A 18 -6.54 -16.53 -19.07
CA SER A 18 -7.09 -15.47 -18.23
C SER A 18 -6.21 -15.11 -17.03
N ALA A 19 -4.89 -15.36 -17.10
CA ALA A 19 -3.98 -15.00 -16.03
C ALA A 19 -3.78 -13.48 -16.03
N ALA A 20 -3.91 -12.84 -14.87
CA ALA A 20 -3.66 -11.42 -14.71
C ALA A 20 -2.50 -11.20 -13.73
N ALA A 21 -1.70 -10.17 -13.98
CA ALA A 21 -0.66 -9.70 -13.09
C ALA A 21 -0.71 -8.18 -13.02
N ALA A 22 -0.37 -7.62 -11.87
CA ALA A 22 -0.25 -6.18 -11.69
C ALA A 22 1.09 -5.87 -11.00
N ARG A 23 1.76 -4.80 -11.42
CA ARG A 23 3.02 -4.36 -10.82
C ARG A 23 3.03 -2.85 -10.67
N GLY A 24 3.72 -2.41 -9.62
CA GLY A 24 3.94 -1.01 -9.32
C GLY A 24 5.42 -0.63 -9.42
N ILE A 25 5.67 0.62 -9.78
CA ILE A 25 6.98 1.28 -9.65
C ILE A 25 6.82 2.46 -8.71
N VAL A 26 7.65 2.50 -7.68
CA VAL A 26 7.73 3.62 -6.74
C VAL A 26 8.91 4.51 -7.13
N ARG A 27 8.68 5.81 -7.19
CA ARG A 27 9.72 6.83 -7.38
C ARG A 27 9.62 7.90 -6.31
N ASN A 28 10.75 8.51 -5.96
CA ASN A 28 10.72 9.71 -5.11
C ASN A 28 10.32 10.96 -5.92
N GLN A 29 10.22 12.09 -5.23
CA GLN A 29 9.93 13.41 -5.82
C GLN A 29 10.89 13.86 -6.92
N SER A 30 12.12 13.32 -6.95
CA SER A 30 13.12 13.58 -7.98
C SER A 30 13.02 12.60 -9.17
N GLY A 31 12.06 11.68 -9.14
CA GLY A 31 11.88 10.64 -10.16
C GLY A 31 12.81 9.44 -10.00
N GLU A 32 13.61 9.36 -8.93
CA GLU A 32 14.53 8.25 -8.70
C GLU A 32 13.76 6.98 -8.35
N PHE A 33 14.13 5.87 -8.99
CA PHE A 33 13.51 4.56 -8.77
C PHE A 33 13.82 4.03 -7.38
N LEU A 34 12.77 3.76 -6.60
CA LEU A 34 12.88 3.23 -5.24
C LEU A 34 12.62 1.72 -5.16
N GLY A 35 12.06 1.12 -6.22
CA GLY A 35 11.77 -0.31 -6.27
C GLY A 35 10.52 -0.66 -7.08
N SER A 36 10.30 -1.97 -7.22
CA SER A 36 9.05 -2.53 -7.74
C SER A 36 8.36 -3.34 -6.65
N CYS A 37 7.03 -3.22 -6.59
CA CYS A 37 6.19 -3.94 -5.65
C CYS A 37 4.88 -4.38 -6.31
N LEU A 38 4.12 -5.23 -5.64
CA LEU A 38 2.73 -5.49 -6.03
C LEU A 38 1.88 -4.24 -5.81
N VAL A 39 0.83 -4.07 -6.62
CA VAL A 39 -0.13 -2.96 -6.44
C VAL A 39 -0.70 -2.96 -5.04
N PHE A 40 -1.09 -4.13 -4.54
CA PHE A 40 -1.53 -4.34 -3.17
C PHE A 40 -0.51 -3.85 -2.11
N GLU A 41 0.78 -4.15 -2.29
CA GLU A 41 1.81 -3.72 -1.34
C GLU A 41 1.92 -2.20 -1.33
N ALA A 42 1.94 -1.55 -2.49
CA ALA A 42 2.04 -0.10 -2.55
C ALA A 42 0.86 0.62 -1.87
N GLU A 43 -0.35 0.10 -2.03
CA GLU A 43 -1.53 0.63 -1.32
C GLU A 43 -1.34 0.56 0.20
N LEU A 44 -0.86 -0.57 0.71
CA LEU A 44 -0.55 -0.71 2.14
C LEU A 44 0.57 0.24 2.61
N TRP A 45 1.57 0.51 1.77
CA TRP A 45 2.60 1.52 2.08
C TRP A 45 2.00 2.92 2.17
N GLY A 46 1.10 3.29 1.26
CA GLY A 46 0.40 4.57 1.30
C GLY A 46 -0.42 4.74 2.59
N VAL A 47 -1.13 3.69 3.01
CA VAL A 47 -1.85 3.65 4.29
C VAL A 47 -0.89 3.85 5.46
N LEU A 48 0.22 3.11 5.50
CA LEU A 48 1.19 3.16 6.59
C LEU A 48 1.86 4.55 6.71
N ASP A 49 2.27 5.14 5.58
CA ASP A 49 2.89 6.47 5.57
C ASP A 49 1.90 7.57 6.00
N GLY A 50 0.66 7.49 5.51
CA GLY A 50 -0.42 8.39 5.93
C GLY A 50 -0.73 8.30 7.43
N LEU A 51 -0.79 7.08 7.99
CA LEU A 51 -0.95 6.86 9.42
C LEU A 51 0.21 7.44 10.23
N GLY A 52 1.46 7.22 9.80
CA GLY A 52 2.63 7.79 10.46
C GLY A 52 2.56 9.32 10.56
N ILE A 53 2.18 10.00 9.47
CA ILE A 53 2.00 11.46 9.45
C ILE A 53 0.90 11.91 10.42
N LEU A 54 -0.23 11.20 10.45
CA LEU A 54 -1.35 11.55 11.33
C LEU A 54 -1.02 11.29 12.81
N MET A 55 -0.31 10.21 13.11
CA MET A 55 0.17 9.91 14.46
C MET A 55 1.19 10.95 14.94
N ASP A 56 2.14 11.37 14.09
CA ASP A 56 3.09 12.44 14.39
C ASP A 56 2.39 13.79 14.66
N GLN A 57 1.19 13.97 14.11
CA GLN A 57 0.33 15.13 14.37
C GLN A 57 -0.59 14.97 15.60
N GLY A 58 -0.56 13.82 16.27
CA GLY A 58 -1.34 13.55 17.47
C GLY A 58 -2.77 13.07 17.22
N TYR A 59 -3.11 12.66 16.00
CA TYR A 59 -4.41 12.04 15.70
C TYR A 59 -4.40 10.56 16.11
N ASP A 60 -5.34 10.17 16.97
CA ASP A 60 -5.50 8.82 17.51
C ASP A 60 -6.72 8.07 16.94
N HIS A 61 -7.60 8.77 16.24
CA HIS A 61 -8.77 8.21 15.55
C HIS A 61 -8.73 8.58 14.06
N VAL A 62 -8.40 7.61 13.22
CA VAL A 62 -8.24 7.81 11.76
C VAL A 62 -9.19 6.89 11.00
N LEU A 63 -9.95 7.47 10.07
CA LEU A 63 -10.71 6.71 9.08
C LEU A 63 -9.83 6.50 7.83
N ILE A 64 -9.45 5.25 7.57
CA ILE A 64 -8.69 4.89 6.37
C ILE A 64 -9.67 4.63 5.22
N GLN A 65 -9.47 5.29 4.08
CA GLN A 65 -10.22 5.06 2.85
C GLN A 65 -9.23 4.68 1.75
N THR A 66 -9.48 3.56 1.07
CA THR A 66 -8.73 3.08 -0.10
C THR A 66 -9.73 2.49 -1.09
N ASP A 67 -9.46 2.62 -2.38
CA ASP A 67 -10.22 1.99 -3.47
C ASP A 67 -9.78 0.54 -3.72
N ASN A 68 -8.73 0.07 -3.05
CA ASN A 68 -8.23 -1.28 -3.16
C ASN A 68 -8.95 -2.23 -2.17
N LEU A 69 -9.91 -3.01 -2.71
CA LEU A 69 -10.67 -3.99 -1.93
C LEU A 69 -9.79 -5.06 -1.26
N GLU A 70 -8.68 -5.44 -1.88
CA GLU A 70 -7.74 -6.41 -1.30
C GLU A 70 -7.04 -5.83 -0.06
N ALA A 71 -6.65 -4.55 -0.11
CA ALA A 71 -6.09 -3.84 1.05
C ALA A 71 -7.10 -3.75 2.21
N ILE A 72 -8.37 -3.42 1.92
CA ILE A 72 -9.43 -3.39 2.93
C ILE A 72 -9.56 -4.75 3.62
N LYS A 73 -9.71 -5.83 2.85
CA LYS A 73 -9.84 -7.18 3.39
C LYS A 73 -8.63 -7.57 4.21
N ALA A 74 -7.43 -7.30 3.70
CA ALA A 74 -6.21 -7.67 4.38
C ALA A 74 -6.06 -6.97 5.74
N ILE A 75 -6.47 -5.70 5.85
CA ILE A 75 -6.47 -4.95 7.12
C ILE A 75 -7.58 -5.44 8.05
N GLN A 76 -8.81 -5.64 7.55
CA GLN A 76 -9.97 -6.02 8.38
C GLN A 76 -9.92 -7.47 8.88
N GLU A 77 -9.45 -8.38 8.04
CA GLU A 77 -9.45 -9.83 8.31
C GLU A 77 -8.16 -10.28 9.01
N SER A 78 -7.13 -9.44 9.04
CA SER A 78 -5.87 -9.78 9.73
C SER A 78 -6.06 -9.73 11.25
N PRO A 79 -5.74 -10.82 11.97
CA PRO A 79 -5.73 -10.78 13.42
C PRO A 79 -4.61 -9.82 13.89
N ILE A 80 -4.98 -8.88 14.76
CA ILE A 80 -4.07 -7.89 15.35
C ILE A 80 -2.83 -8.61 15.89
N GLY A 81 -1.64 -8.17 15.43
CA GLY A 81 -0.35 -8.73 15.84
C GLY A 81 0.01 -10.11 15.27
N ARG A 82 -0.81 -10.74 14.40
CA ARG A 82 -0.56 -12.09 13.83
C ARG A 82 -0.51 -12.15 12.30
N SER A 83 -0.67 -11.03 11.59
CA SER A 83 -0.54 -11.03 10.13
C SER A 83 0.87 -11.48 9.71
N THR A 84 0.98 -12.35 8.70
CA THR A 84 2.27 -12.76 8.15
C THR A 84 2.91 -11.66 7.29
N LEU A 85 2.11 -10.66 6.89
CA LEU A 85 2.55 -9.52 6.12
C LEU A 85 3.06 -8.42 7.06
N THR A 86 4.36 -8.11 6.95
CA THR A 86 5.04 -7.11 7.79
C THR A 86 4.38 -5.73 7.74
N LEU A 87 3.82 -5.34 6.59
CA LEU A 87 3.12 -4.06 6.44
C LEU A 87 1.84 -3.98 7.27
N ILE A 88 1.03 -5.04 7.24
CA ILE A 88 -0.23 -5.07 7.99
C ILE A 88 0.03 -5.04 9.50
N ARG A 89 1.09 -5.71 9.96
CA ARG A 89 1.54 -5.65 11.36
C ARG A 89 2.01 -4.27 11.82
N LYS A 90 2.33 -3.37 10.89
CA LYS A 90 2.69 -1.98 11.22
C LYS A 90 1.48 -1.04 11.18
N ILE A 91 0.43 -1.44 10.45
CA ILE A 91 -0.84 -0.70 10.36
C ILE A 91 -1.74 -0.99 11.56
N LEU A 92 -1.75 -2.25 12.04
CA LEU A 92 -2.55 -2.75 13.18
C LEU A 92 -1.70 -2.94 14.44
#